data_AF-A0A565CFF0-F1
#
_entry.id   AF-A0A565CFF0-F1
#
_cell.length_a   1.000
_cell.length_b   1.000
_cell.length_c   1.000
_cell.angle_alpha   90.00
_cell.angle_beta   90.00
_cell.angle_gamma   90.00
#
_symmetry.space_group_name_H-M   'P 1'
#
loop_
_entity.id
_entity.type
_entity.pdbx_description
1 polymer ?
#
loop_
_entity_poly.entity_id
_entity_poly.type
_entity_poly.pdbx_seq_one_letter_code
_entity_poly.pdbx_strand_id
1 'polypeptide(L)'
;MSDYEERVIRVDSAVEGSSEKPHNCEAILRDANFVIPPSHEQLRSGVFLNSTKPVKYWVDEKNSNCFMLFPRKLSITWSDDPNYWTWVPNKESPNETIEAVELKNVCWLDITGNFDIKNLTPGITYEVVFKVKLEDPAYGWEIPVNTKLVLPNGRAQEQKVSLKDKPRYQWFDIRVGQFKAEDNSTGEITFSMYEHEAGVWKKGLFLKGVAIRPKQNN
;
A
#
# COMPACT_ATOMS: atom_id res chain seq x y z
N MET A 1 49.29 36.52 39.44
CA MET A 1 49.55 36.40 37.99
C MET A 1 49.95 34.96 37.78
N SER A 2 48.96 34.12 37.45
CA SER A 2 48.70 33.59 36.09
C SER A 2 49.65 32.40 35.83
N ASP A 3 49.28 31.22 35.31
CA ASP A 3 48.07 30.66 34.73
C ASP A 3 48.17 29.13 34.94
N TYR A 4 47.09 28.48 35.37
CA TYR A 4 46.93 27.02 35.26
C TYR A 4 45.65 26.80 34.45
N GLU A 5 45.79 26.58 33.14
CA GLU A 5 44.69 26.17 32.28
C GLU A 5 44.36 24.70 32.53
N GLU A 6 43.23 24.46 33.17
CA GLU A 6 42.62 23.14 33.30
C GLU A 6 41.68 22.93 32.09
N ARG A 7 42.12 22.15 31.10
CA ARG A 7 41.27 21.70 29.98
C ARG A 7 40.35 20.59 30.46
N VAL A 8 39.15 20.96 30.89
CA VAL A 8 38.04 20.01 31.08
C VAL A 8 37.53 19.61 29.69
N ILE A 9 37.84 18.39 29.29
CA ILE A 9 37.24 17.75 28.12
C ILE A 9 35.77 17.47 28.48
N ARG A 10 34.85 18.27 27.95
CA ARG A 10 33.43 17.90 27.91
C ARG A 10 33.31 16.72 26.96
N VAL A 11 33.07 15.54 27.53
CA VAL A 11 32.53 14.41 26.77
C VAL A 11 31.10 14.81 26.42
N ASP A 12 30.89 15.27 25.19
CA ASP A 12 29.56 15.38 24.62
C ASP A 12 28.97 13.98 24.62
N SER A 13 28.02 13.74 25.52
CA SER A 13 27.20 12.53 25.51
C SER A 13 26.41 12.56 24.21
N ALA A 14 26.84 11.74 23.25
CA ALA A 14 26.02 11.36 22.12
C ALA A 14 24.67 10.89 22.69
N VAL A 15 23.60 11.57 22.28
CA VAL A 15 22.24 11.10 22.50
C VAL A 15 22.16 9.72 21.84
N GLU A 16 22.18 8.67 22.67
CA GLU A 16 21.79 7.33 22.26
C GLU A 16 20.35 7.44 21.76
N GLY A 17 20.19 7.56 20.44
CA GLY A 17 18.89 7.44 19.80
C GLY A 17 18.38 6.05 20.09
N SER A 18 17.48 5.92 21.06
CA SER A 18 16.72 4.70 21.27
C SER A 18 16.03 4.38 19.94
N SER A 19 16.50 3.36 19.24
CA SER A 19 15.86 2.80 18.05
C SER A 19 14.52 2.20 18.50
N GLU A 20 13.51 3.04 18.65
CA GLU A 20 12.17 2.62 19.02
C GLU A 20 11.67 1.63 17.96
N LYS A 21 11.21 0.46 18.39
CA LYS A 21 10.73 -0.56 17.47
C LYS A 21 9.45 -0.07 16.79
N PRO A 22 9.25 -0.33 15.49
CA PRO A 22 8.02 0.05 14.82
C PRO A 22 6.80 -0.55 15.52
N HIS A 23 5.68 0.18 15.51
CA HIS A 23 4.44 -0.22 16.19
C HIS A 23 4.02 -1.63 15.81
N ASN A 24 3.69 -2.47 16.79
CA ASN A 24 3.23 -3.85 16.59
C ASN A 24 4.13 -4.75 15.70
N CYS A 25 5.39 -4.36 15.45
CA CYS A 25 6.26 -5.02 14.48
C CYS A 25 6.50 -6.50 14.84
N GLU A 26 6.72 -6.81 16.11
CA GLU A 26 6.94 -8.18 16.56
C GLU A 26 5.73 -9.09 16.29
N ALA A 27 4.51 -8.60 16.49
CA ALA A 27 3.30 -9.35 16.20
C ALA A 27 3.11 -9.56 14.69
N ILE A 28 3.32 -8.51 13.88
CA ILE A 28 3.25 -8.58 12.41
C ILE A 28 4.21 -9.64 11.87
N LEU A 29 5.44 -9.69 12.39
CA LEU A 29 6.46 -10.64 11.95
C LEU A 29 6.23 -12.06 12.49
N ARG A 30 5.68 -12.19 13.70
CA ARG A 30 5.31 -13.50 14.27
C ARG A 30 4.24 -14.18 13.43
N ASP A 31 3.20 -13.45 13.04
CA ASP A 31 2.10 -13.96 12.21
C ASP A 31 2.59 -14.41 10.82
N ALA A 32 3.72 -13.85 10.36
CA ALA A 32 4.34 -14.17 9.08
C ALA A 32 5.27 -15.41 9.12
N ASN A 33 5.49 -16.04 10.28
CA ASN A 33 6.31 -17.23 10.46
C ASN A 33 7.77 -17.12 9.95
N PHE A 34 8.43 -15.98 10.16
CA PHE A 34 9.84 -15.84 9.84
C PHE A 34 10.71 -16.73 10.75
N VAL A 35 11.58 -17.57 10.15
CA VAL A 35 12.56 -18.39 10.89
C VAL A 35 13.64 -17.52 11.54
N ILE A 36 14.02 -16.44 10.88
CA ILE A 36 14.95 -15.42 11.38
C ILE A 36 14.24 -14.07 11.23
N PRO A 37 14.11 -13.28 12.30
CA PRO A 37 13.53 -11.95 12.22
C PRO A 37 14.32 -11.06 11.25
N PRO A 38 13.65 -10.31 10.35
CA PRO A 38 14.33 -9.39 9.44
C PRO A 38 15.07 -8.28 10.19
N SER A 39 16.22 -7.87 9.65
CA SER A 39 16.96 -6.70 10.12
C SER A 39 16.17 -5.41 9.89
N HIS A 40 16.56 -4.33 10.57
CA HIS A 40 15.93 -3.02 10.35
C HIS A 40 16.08 -2.55 8.89
N GLU A 41 17.21 -2.82 8.24
CA GLU A 41 17.43 -2.51 6.81
C GLU A 41 16.47 -3.31 5.91
N GLN A 42 16.28 -4.60 6.19
CA GLN A 42 15.31 -5.42 5.48
C GLN A 42 13.87 -4.91 5.69
N LEU A 43 13.53 -4.44 6.89
CA LEU A 43 12.24 -3.80 7.15
C LEU A 43 12.06 -2.48 6.39
N ARG A 44 13.13 -1.69 6.18
CA ARG A 44 13.07 -0.48 5.35
C ARG A 44 12.89 -0.80 3.87
N SER A 45 13.55 -1.84 3.36
CA SER A 45 13.37 -2.34 1.97
C SER A 45 12.02 -3.05 1.76
N GLY A 46 11.48 -3.61 2.84
CA GLY A 46 10.23 -4.33 2.91
C GLY A 46 10.38 -5.85 2.78
N VAL A 47 9.50 -6.55 3.49
CA VAL A 47 9.45 -8.01 3.60
C VAL A 47 8.05 -8.53 3.24
N PHE A 48 7.97 -9.75 2.70
CA PHE A 48 6.68 -10.39 2.42
C PHE A 48 6.20 -11.16 3.65
N LEU A 49 4.96 -10.93 4.08
CA LEU A 49 4.41 -11.52 5.30
C LEU A 49 3.96 -12.99 5.13
N ASN A 50 4.14 -13.59 3.95
CA ASN A 50 3.84 -15.00 3.68
C ASN A 50 4.65 -15.44 2.45
N SER A 51 4.94 -16.74 2.32
CA SER A 51 5.56 -17.35 1.15
C SER A 51 4.77 -17.16 -0.15
N THR A 52 3.44 -17.06 -0.06
CA THR A 52 2.57 -16.73 -1.21
C THR A 52 2.64 -15.25 -1.62
N LYS A 53 3.40 -14.42 -0.88
CA LYS A 53 3.63 -13.00 -1.13
C LYS A 53 2.36 -12.15 -1.36
N PRO A 54 1.25 -12.32 -0.60
CA PRO A 54 0.03 -11.56 -0.82
C PRO A 54 0.12 -10.14 -0.24
N VAL A 55 1.04 -9.92 0.71
CA VAL A 55 1.24 -8.65 1.39
C VAL A 55 2.74 -8.40 1.57
N LYS A 56 3.21 -7.22 1.18
CA LYS A 56 4.53 -6.69 1.53
C LYS A 56 4.38 -5.63 2.61
N TYR A 57 5.20 -5.74 3.65
CA TYR A 57 5.27 -4.83 4.79
C TYR A 57 6.63 -4.13 4.78
N TRP A 58 6.66 -2.82 5.04
CA TRP A 58 7.89 -2.08 5.24
C TRP A 58 7.68 -0.96 6.24
N VAL A 59 8.78 -0.36 6.68
CA VAL A 59 8.79 0.78 7.59
C VAL A 59 9.33 1.98 6.83
N ASP A 60 8.63 3.11 6.87
CA ASP A 60 9.08 4.35 6.22
C ASP A 60 10.20 5.03 7.00
N GLU A 61 10.74 6.12 6.44
CA GLU A 61 11.81 6.92 7.06
C GLU A 61 11.51 7.36 8.50
N LYS A 62 10.24 7.66 8.80
CA LYS A 62 9.74 8.12 10.10
C LYS A 62 9.33 6.98 11.05
N ASN A 63 9.78 5.77 10.76
CA ASN A 63 9.48 4.58 11.56
C ASN A 63 7.99 4.20 11.58
N SER A 64 7.23 4.61 10.55
CA SER A 64 5.81 4.32 10.39
C SER A 64 5.58 3.10 9.51
N ASN A 65 4.68 2.22 9.93
CA ASN A 65 4.36 0.98 9.22
C ASN A 65 3.67 1.27 7.90
N CYS A 66 4.01 0.51 6.86
CA CYS A 66 3.45 0.61 5.53
C CYS A 66 3.15 -0.77 4.96
N PHE A 67 2.13 -0.86 4.11
CA PHE A 67 1.67 -2.12 3.55
C PHE A 67 1.35 -2.00 2.06
N MET A 68 1.57 -3.09 1.34
CA MET A 68 1.19 -3.26 -0.06
C MET A 68 0.46 -4.60 -0.17
N LEU A 69 -0.80 -4.54 -0.54
CA LEU A 69 -1.67 -5.69 -0.77
C LEU A 69 -1.64 -5.99 -2.27
N PHE A 70 -1.12 -7.15 -2.65
CA PHE A 70 -1.06 -7.58 -4.05
C PHE A 70 -2.40 -8.14 -4.52
N PRO A 71 -2.63 -8.28 -5.84
CA PRO A 71 -3.98 -8.56 -6.36
C PRO A 71 -4.55 -9.88 -5.85
N ARG A 72 -3.72 -10.88 -5.50
CA ARG A 72 -4.13 -12.13 -4.85
C ARG A 72 -4.75 -11.95 -3.46
N LYS A 73 -4.55 -10.80 -2.80
CA LYS A 73 -5.17 -10.45 -1.51
C LYS A 73 -6.50 -9.70 -1.68
N LEU A 74 -6.87 -9.35 -2.91
CA LEU A 74 -8.06 -8.57 -3.22
C LEU A 74 -9.18 -9.48 -3.73
N SER A 75 -10.42 -9.02 -3.57
CA SER A 75 -11.57 -9.58 -4.27
C SER A 75 -11.70 -8.85 -5.60
N ILE A 76 -11.51 -9.58 -6.70
CA ILE A 76 -11.61 -9.04 -8.06
C ILE A 76 -12.63 -9.89 -8.80
N THR A 77 -13.71 -9.26 -9.24
CA THR A 77 -14.81 -9.94 -9.93
C THR A 77 -14.31 -10.60 -11.23
N TRP A 78 -14.62 -11.89 -11.37
CA TRP A 78 -14.22 -12.77 -12.48
C TRP A 78 -12.71 -12.94 -12.70
N SER A 79 -11.89 -12.72 -11.67
CA SER A 79 -10.43 -12.84 -11.76
C SER A 79 -9.88 -14.25 -11.98
N ASP A 80 -10.72 -15.25 -11.86
CA ASP A 80 -10.47 -16.66 -12.16
C ASP A 80 -10.63 -16.99 -13.66
N ASP A 81 -11.28 -16.12 -14.43
CA ASP A 81 -11.48 -16.32 -15.87
C ASP A 81 -10.43 -15.53 -16.70
N PRO A 82 -9.57 -16.24 -17.47
CA PRO A 82 -8.54 -15.62 -18.28
C PRO A 82 -9.08 -14.73 -19.42
N ASN A 83 -10.36 -14.86 -19.78
CA ASN A 83 -11.00 -13.98 -20.76
C ASN A 83 -11.21 -12.56 -20.21
N TYR A 84 -11.27 -12.40 -18.89
CA TYR A 84 -11.51 -11.12 -18.22
C TYR A 84 -10.25 -10.57 -17.56
N TRP A 85 -9.41 -11.43 -16.98
CA TRP A 85 -8.20 -11.03 -16.28
C TRP A 85 -7.03 -11.95 -16.59
N THR A 86 -5.85 -11.39 -16.85
CA THR A 86 -4.62 -12.18 -17.02
C THR A 86 -3.61 -11.80 -15.94
N TRP A 87 -3.15 -12.80 -15.20
CA TRP A 87 -2.10 -12.64 -14.19
C TRP A 87 -0.75 -12.57 -14.88
N VAL A 88 0.03 -11.53 -14.59
CA VAL A 88 1.30 -11.25 -15.27
C VAL A 88 2.43 -11.03 -14.27
N PRO A 89 3.66 -11.50 -14.55
CA PRO A 89 4.81 -11.24 -13.71
C PRO A 89 5.16 -9.75 -13.76
N ASN A 90 5.41 -9.15 -12.60
CA ASN A 90 5.90 -7.78 -12.46
C ASN A 90 7.14 -7.77 -11.56
N LYS A 91 8.27 -7.27 -12.06
CA LYS A 91 9.50 -7.17 -11.28
C LYS A 91 9.42 -5.99 -10.30
N GLU A 92 9.55 -6.27 -9.00
CA GLU A 92 9.74 -5.25 -7.96
C GLU A 92 11.21 -4.86 -7.82
N SER A 93 12.10 -5.85 -7.93
CA SER A 93 13.55 -5.69 -7.84
C SER A 93 14.23 -6.79 -8.67
N PRO A 94 15.57 -6.77 -8.86
CA PRO A 94 16.26 -7.80 -9.63
C PRO A 94 15.97 -9.23 -9.18
N ASN A 95 15.73 -9.42 -7.88
CA ASN A 95 15.50 -10.73 -7.26
C ASN A 95 14.04 -10.96 -6.83
N GLU A 96 13.16 -9.98 -7.02
CA GLU A 96 11.78 -10.04 -6.58
C GLU A 96 10.80 -9.85 -7.73
N THR A 97 10.04 -10.90 -8.02
CA THR A 97 8.89 -10.84 -8.93
C THR A 97 7.61 -11.07 -8.14
N ILE A 98 6.62 -10.22 -8.38
CA ILE A 98 5.25 -10.33 -7.87
C ILE A 98 4.30 -10.61 -9.05
N GLU A 99 3.05 -10.97 -8.77
CA GLU A 99 1.99 -10.97 -9.76
C GLU A 99 1.26 -9.62 -9.77
N ALA A 100 1.20 -8.99 -10.94
CA ALA A 100 0.18 -7.99 -11.25
C ALA A 100 -0.97 -8.66 -12.03
N VAL A 101 -2.06 -7.95 -12.27
CA VAL A 101 -3.17 -8.47 -13.08
C VAL A 101 -3.60 -7.46 -14.14
N GLU A 102 -3.74 -7.92 -15.38
CA GLU A 102 -4.20 -7.17 -16.54
C GLU A 102 -5.70 -7.40 -16.76
N LEU A 103 -6.46 -6.31 -16.92
CA LEU A 103 -7.85 -6.33 -17.35
C LEU A 103 -7.96 -6.53 -18.86
N LYS A 104 -8.49 -7.69 -19.28
CA LYS A 104 -8.62 -8.07 -20.69
C LYS A 104 -9.83 -7.48 -21.35
N ASN A 105 -11.03 -7.64 -20.79
CA ASN A 105 -12.23 -6.99 -21.29
C ASN A 105 -13.41 -7.17 -20.32
N VAL A 106 -13.91 -6.12 -19.68
CA VAL A 106 -15.13 -6.22 -18.84
C VAL A 106 -16.04 -5.01 -19.02
N CYS A 107 -17.36 -5.21 -18.90
CA CYS A 107 -18.31 -4.11 -18.78
C CYS A 107 -18.58 -3.72 -17.33
N TRP A 108 -18.31 -4.61 -16.37
CA TRP A 108 -18.47 -4.40 -14.94
C TRP A 108 -17.11 -4.55 -14.25
N LEU A 109 -16.55 -3.45 -13.74
CA LEU A 109 -15.32 -3.44 -12.97
C LEU A 109 -15.66 -3.38 -11.49
N ASP A 110 -15.18 -4.35 -10.70
CA ASP A 110 -15.33 -4.33 -9.25
C ASP A 110 -14.11 -4.97 -8.59
N ILE A 111 -13.36 -4.15 -7.87
CA ILE A 111 -12.19 -4.55 -7.10
C ILE A 111 -12.38 -4.04 -5.68
N THR A 112 -12.35 -4.95 -4.71
CA THR A 112 -12.53 -4.64 -3.30
C THR A 112 -11.45 -5.30 -2.44
N GLY A 113 -11.05 -4.64 -1.37
CA GLY A 113 -10.17 -5.22 -0.36
C GLY A 113 -10.48 -4.69 1.04
N ASN A 114 -9.95 -5.39 2.03
CA ASN A 114 -10.02 -5.00 3.43
C ASN A 114 -8.63 -4.99 4.06
N PHE A 115 -8.50 -4.25 5.16
CA PHE A 115 -7.26 -4.21 5.92
C PHE A 115 -7.53 -3.87 7.39
N ASP A 116 -6.97 -4.68 8.29
CA ASP A 116 -7.02 -4.47 9.74
C ASP A 116 -6.08 -3.34 10.15
N ILE A 117 -6.65 -2.26 10.71
CA ILE A 117 -5.89 -1.04 11.02
C ILE A 117 -5.06 -1.15 12.29
N LYS A 118 -5.17 -2.23 13.08
CA LYS A 118 -4.37 -2.41 14.31
C LYS A 118 -2.85 -2.38 14.07
N ASN A 119 -2.44 -2.72 12.85
CA ASN A 119 -1.05 -2.81 12.42
C ASN A 119 -0.50 -1.47 11.90
N LEU A 120 -1.32 -0.41 11.84
CA LEU A 120 -0.87 0.92 11.45
C LEU A 120 -0.28 1.65 12.65
N THR A 121 0.73 2.48 12.41
CA THR A 121 1.33 3.30 13.47
C THR A 121 0.32 4.35 13.94
N PRO A 122 -0.05 4.38 15.25
CA PRO A 122 -1.01 5.33 15.77
C PRO A 122 -0.56 6.79 15.64
N GLY A 123 -1.51 7.71 15.60
CA GLY A 123 -1.28 9.15 15.46
C GLY A 123 -1.01 9.62 14.03
N ILE A 124 -0.76 8.70 13.08
CA ILE A 124 -0.41 9.01 11.70
C ILE A 124 -1.64 9.08 10.80
N THR A 125 -1.65 10.03 9.87
CA THR A 125 -2.65 10.05 8.77
C THR A 125 -2.17 9.16 7.64
N TYR A 126 -2.94 8.14 7.34
CA TYR A 126 -2.70 7.20 6.24
C TYR A 126 -3.50 7.58 5.00
N GLU A 127 -2.95 7.30 3.83
CA GLU A 127 -3.68 7.25 2.57
C GLU A 127 -3.75 5.82 2.03
N VAL A 128 -4.84 5.52 1.34
CA VAL A 128 -5.07 4.26 0.62
C VAL A 128 -5.06 4.55 -0.86
N VAL A 129 -4.19 3.87 -1.62
CA VAL A 129 -4.02 4.11 -3.06
C VAL A 129 -3.96 2.81 -3.84
N PHE A 130 -4.72 2.72 -4.93
CA PHE A 130 -4.53 1.69 -5.96
C PHE A 130 -3.33 2.07 -6.83
N LYS A 131 -2.35 1.16 -6.97
CA LYS A 131 -1.23 1.30 -7.90
C LYS A 131 -1.58 0.65 -9.23
N VAL A 132 -1.78 1.46 -10.25
CA VAL A 132 -2.26 1.00 -11.56
C VAL A 132 -1.42 1.53 -12.71
N LYS A 133 -1.56 0.91 -13.88
CA LYS A 133 -0.95 1.34 -15.14
C LYS A 133 -1.96 1.08 -16.26
N LEU A 134 -1.91 1.89 -17.32
CA LEU A 134 -2.72 1.68 -18.52
C LEU A 134 -1.80 1.34 -19.69
N GLU A 135 -2.05 0.25 -20.40
CA GLU A 135 -1.29 -0.13 -21.61
C GLU A 135 -2.23 -0.38 -22.80
N ASP A 136 -1.75 -0.05 -24.01
CA ASP A 136 -2.59 -0.18 -25.19
C ASP A 136 -2.79 -1.65 -25.62
N PRO A 137 -3.98 -2.02 -26.11
CA PRO A 137 -5.16 -1.14 -26.25
C PRO A 137 -5.86 -0.87 -24.91
N ALA A 138 -5.94 0.40 -24.50
CA ALA A 138 -6.64 0.84 -23.29
C ALA A 138 -7.86 1.71 -23.66
N TYR A 139 -9.06 1.18 -23.44
CA TYR A 139 -10.32 1.84 -23.75
C TYR A 139 -11.36 1.66 -22.64
N GLY A 140 -12.48 2.40 -22.74
CA GLY A 140 -13.56 2.40 -21.74
C GLY A 140 -13.34 3.36 -20.57
N TRP A 141 -12.20 4.07 -20.57
CA TRP A 141 -11.77 4.98 -19.50
C TRP A 141 -12.28 6.42 -19.63
N GLU A 142 -13.17 6.65 -20.60
CA GLU A 142 -13.94 7.90 -20.74
C GLU A 142 -14.97 8.05 -19.61
N ILE A 143 -15.44 6.92 -19.08
CA ILE A 143 -16.27 6.87 -17.88
C ILE A 143 -15.33 6.80 -16.66
N PRO A 144 -15.42 7.77 -15.72
CA PRO A 144 -14.64 7.73 -14.50
C PRO A 144 -14.96 6.48 -13.67
N VAL A 145 -13.95 5.94 -12.99
CA VAL A 145 -14.16 4.91 -11.97
C VAL A 145 -14.59 5.56 -10.66
N ASN A 146 -15.41 4.87 -9.87
CA ASN A 146 -15.68 5.25 -8.48
C ASN A 146 -14.63 4.60 -7.58
N THR A 147 -14.18 5.34 -6.57
CA THR A 147 -13.35 4.79 -5.50
C THR A 147 -14.02 5.08 -4.17
N LYS A 148 -13.99 4.12 -3.25
CA LYS A 148 -14.67 4.22 -1.97
C LYS A 148 -13.79 3.69 -0.85
N LEU A 149 -13.71 4.43 0.24
CA LEU A 149 -13.07 4.01 1.50
C LEU A 149 -14.12 4.05 2.60
N VAL A 150 -14.37 2.91 3.25
CA VAL A 150 -15.25 2.77 4.42
C VAL A 150 -14.40 2.50 5.64
N LEU A 151 -14.57 3.30 6.69
CA LEU A 151 -13.86 3.18 7.96
C LEU A 151 -14.60 2.22 8.92
N PRO A 152 -13.95 1.68 9.95
CA PRO A 152 -14.59 0.78 10.92
C PRO A 152 -15.85 1.36 11.59
N ASN A 153 -15.93 2.69 11.70
CA ASN A 153 -17.08 3.39 12.27
C ASN A 153 -18.20 3.68 11.27
N GLY A 154 -18.16 3.09 10.07
CA GLY A 154 -19.16 3.24 9.02
C GLY A 154 -19.06 4.52 8.19
N ARG A 155 -18.20 5.48 8.56
CA ARG A 155 -17.96 6.67 7.73
C ARG A 155 -17.34 6.25 6.40
N ALA A 156 -17.84 6.83 5.31
CA ALA A 156 -17.35 6.56 3.97
C ALA A 156 -16.84 7.83 3.27
N GLN A 157 -15.81 7.66 2.46
CA GLN A 157 -15.34 8.63 1.47
C GLN A 157 -15.53 7.99 0.10
N GLU A 158 -16.17 8.70 -0.82
CA GLU A 158 -16.41 8.21 -2.18
C GLU A 158 -16.11 9.33 -3.19
N GLN A 159 -15.42 9.00 -4.28
CA GLN A 159 -15.02 9.96 -5.30
C GLN A 159 -14.94 9.29 -6.68
N LYS A 160 -15.21 10.08 -7.72
CA LYS A 160 -15.02 9.69 -9.12
C LYS A 160 -13.63 10.09 -9.59
N VAL A 161 -12.92 9.18 -10.25
CA VAL A 161 -11.57 9.39 -10.77
C VAL A 161 -11.55 9.11 -12.26
N SER A 162 -11.24 10.14 -13.06
CA SER A 162 -11.02 9.99 -14.49
C SER A 162 -9.68 9.31 -14.77
N LEU A 163 -9.71 8.30 -15.64
CA LEU A 163 -8.51 7.59 -16.12
C LEU A 163 -8.14 7.94 -17.57
N LYS A 164 -8.96 8.76 -18.23
CA LYS A 164 -8.77 9.18 -19.63
C LYS A 164 -7.39 9.76 -19.90
N ASP A 165 -7.00 10.76 -19.10
CA ASP A 165 -5.79 11.56 -19.32
C ASP A 165 -4.58 11.04 -18.51
N LYS A 166 -4.68 9.80 -17.99
CA LYS A 166 -3.59 9.19 -17.24
C LYS A 166 -2.49 8.67 -18.18
N PRO A 167 -1.22 8.74 -17.76
CA PRO A 167 -0.12 8.30 -18.60
C PRO A 167 -0.25 6.82 -18.96
N ARG A 168 0.07 6.51 -20.22
CA ARG A 168 0.22 5.13 -20.70
C ARG A 168 1.57 4.57 -20.27
N TYR A 169 1.63 3.26 -20.07
CA TYR A 169 2.83 2.48 -19.75
C TYR A 169 3.59 2.88 -18.47
N GLN A 170 3.02 3.78 -17.66
CA GLN A 170 3.59 4.22 -16.39
C GLN A 170 2.69 3.84 -15.23
N TRP A 171 3.29 3.36 -14.14
CA TRP A 171 2.57 3.16 -12.89
C TRP A 171 2.21 4.50 -12.25
N PHE A 172 0.95 4.67 -11.86
CA PHE A 172 0.46 5.84 -11.14
C PHE A 172 -0.50 5.43 -10.01
N ASP A 173 -0.70 6.35 -9.07
CA ASP A 173 -1.55 6.13 -7.91
C ASP A 173 -2.96 6.69 -8.16
N ILE A 174 -3.98 5.87 -7.93
CA ILE A 174 -5.37 6.28 -7.78
C ILE A 174 -5.68 6.32 -6.29
N ARG A 175 -5.89 7.51 -5.75
CA ARG A 175 -6.20 7.71 -4.33
C ARG A 175 -7.65 7.32 -4.05
N VAL A 176 -7.86 6.47 -3.05
CA VAL A 176 -9.19 6.06 -2.57
C VAL A 176 -9.68 6.99 -1.47
N GLY A 177 -8.82 7.31 -0.51
CA GLY A 177 -9.16 8.14 0.64
C GLY A 177 -8.02 8.23 1.66
N GLN A 178 -8.29 8.90 2.77
CA GLN A 178 -7.36 9.01 3.90
C GLN A 178 -8.07 8.91 5.24
N PHE A 179 -7.34 8.53 6.28
CA PHE A 179 -7.84 8.53 7.65
C PHE A 179 -6.68 8.63 8.62
N LYS A 180 -6.97 9.09 9.84
CA LYS A 180 -6.01 9.06 10.94
C LYS A 180 -6.10 7.72 11.65
N ALA A 181 -4.98 7.02 11.81
CA ALA A 181 -4.88 5.88 12.69
C ALA A 181 -4.89 6.41 14.14
N GLU A 182 -5.92 6.11 14.90
CA GLU A 182 -6.05 6.55 16.30
C GLU A 182 -5.42 5.52 17.24
N ASP A 183 -5.06 5.95 18.45
CA ASP A 183 -4.59 5.03 19.48
C ASP A 183 -5.66 3.98 19.78
N ASN A 184 -5.25 2.71 19.84
CA ASN A 184 -6.15 1.57 20.03
C ASN A 184 -7.26 1.45 18.95
N SER A 185 -7.08 2.03 17.76
CA SER A 185 -8.02 1.83 16.66
C SER A 185 -8.05 0.36 16.25
N THR A 186 -9.24 -0.24 16.30
CA THR A 186 -9.48 -1.64 15.92
C THR A 186 -10.51 -1.71 14.79
N GLY A 187 -10.55 -2.85 14.11
CA GLY A 187 -11.47 -3.10 13.01
C GLY A 187 -10.80 -2.95 11.65
N GLU A 188 -11.59 -3.11 10.61
CA GLU A 188 -11.11 -3.14 9.25
C GLU A 188 -11.60 -1.93 8.46
N ILE A 189 -10.70 -1.35 7.66
CA ILE A 189 -11.12 -0.50 6.56
C ILE A 189 -11.52 -1.39 5.38
N THR A 190 -12.51 -0.96 4.61
CA THR A 190 -12.83 -1.53 3.30
C THR A 190 -12.54 -0.48 2.23
N PHE A 191 -11.87 -0.87 1.17
CA PHE A 191 -11.59 0.01 0.04
C PHE A 191 -12.00 -0.66 -1.26
N SER A 192 -12.52 0.13 -2.21
CA SER A 192 -12.92 -0.39 -3.51
C SER A 192 -12.65 0.59 -4.65
N MET A 193 -12.52 0.03 -5.85
CA MET A 193 -12.51 0.72 -7.14
C MET A 193 -13.47 -0.02 -8.06
N TYR A 194 -14.51 0.68 -8.53
CA TYR A 194 -15.58 0.06 -9.32
C TYR A 194 -16.19 0.99 -10.36
N GLU A 195 -16.75 0.37 -11.38
CA GLU A 195 -17.53 1.02 -12.43
C GLU A 195 -18.51 -0.04 -12.97
N HIS A 196 -19.80 0.22 -12.82
CA HIS A 196 -20.88 -0.75 -13.07
C HIS A 196 -21.81 -0.33 -14.21
N GLU A 197 -21.51 0.78 -14.91
CA GLU A 197 -22.31 1.28 -16.02
C GLU A 197 -22.27 0.29 -17.18
N ALA A 198 -23.44 -0.27 -17.47
CA ALA A 198 -23.60 -1.26 -18.52
C ALA A 198 -23.33 -0.67 -19.90
N GLY A 199 -22.75 -1.48 -20.79
CA GLY A 199 -22.52 -1.12 -22.20
C GLY A 199 -21.16 -0.48 -22.50
N VAL A 200 -20.38 -0.08 -21.49
CA VAL A 200 -19.02 0.45 -21.70
C VAL A 200 -17.97 -0.59 -21.31
N TRP A 201 -17.43 -1.28 -22.31
CA TRP A 201 -16.35 -2.24 -22.14
C TRP A 201 -15.02 -1.55 -21.81
N LYS A 202 -14.22 -2.17 -20.95
CA LYS A 202 -12.95 -1.64 -20.42
C LYS A 202 -11.83 -2.64 -20.59
N LYS A 203 -10.65 -2.15 -20.94
CA LYS A 203 -9.45 -2.96 -21.20
C LYS A 203 -8.17 -2.20 -20.88
N GLY A 204 -7.10 -2.95 -20.62
CA GLY A 204 -5.74 -2.43 -20.59
C GLY A 204 -5.34 -1.82 -19.25
N LEU A 205 -6.16 -2.01 -18.21
CA LEU A 205 -5.80 -1.65 -16.83
C LEU A 205 -4.96 -2.75 -16.22
N PHE A 206 -3.77 -2.39 -15.76
CA PHE A 206 -2.91 -3.23 -14.95
C PHE A 206 -3.04 -2.80 -13.50
N LEU A 207 -3.28 -3.75 -12.61
CA LEU A 207 -3.31 -3.53 -11.17
C LEU A 207 -2.09 -4.21 -10.54
N LYS A 208 -1.23 -3.40 -9.91
CA LYS A 208 -0.11 -3.88 -9.10
C LYS A 208 -0.57 -4.26 -7.69
N GLY A 209 -1.56 -3.54 -7.16
CA GLY A 209 -2.12 -3.77 -5.83
C GLY A 209 -2.52 -2.46 -5.13
N VAL A 210 -2.68 -2.51 -3.81
CA VAL A 210 -3.12 -1.38 -2.99
C VAL A 210 -2.07 -1.07 -1.94
N ALA A 211 -1.58 0.17 -1.92
CA ALA A 211 -0.67 0.64 -0.89
C ALA A 211 -1.43 1.40 0.20
N ILE A 212 -1.08 1.09 1.45
CA ILE A 212 -1.54 1.76 2.66
C ILE A 212 -0.29 2.32 3.33
N ARG A 213 -0.15 3.64 3.30
CA ARG A 213 1.08 4.31 3.73
C ARG A 213 0.78 5.66 4.39
N PRO A 214 1.68 6.19 5.22
CA PRO A 214 1.59 7.55 5.73
C PRO A 214 1.40 8.54 4.58
N LYS A 215 0.43 9.43 4.72
CA LYS A 215 0.25 10.53 3.80
C LYS A 215 1.40 11.51 3.99
N GLN A 216 2.07 11.85 2.90
CA GLN A 216 3.04 12.94 2.91
C GLN A 216 2.29 14.27 3.02
N ASN A 217 2.62 15.05 4.05
CA ASN A 217 2.20 16.44 4.12
C ASN A 217 3.14 17.22 3.19
N ASN A 218 2.62 17.64 2.04
CA ASN A 218 3.26 18.67 1.23
C ASN A 218 2.95 20.05 1.83
#